data_AF-A0A4V2X9V8-F1
#
_entry.id   AF-A0A4V2X9V8-F1
#
_cell.length_a   1.000
_cell.length_b   1.000
_cell.length_c   1.000
_cell.angle_alpha   90.00
_cell.angle_beta   90.00
_cell.angle_gamma   90.00
#
_symmetry.space_group_name_H-M   'P 1'
#
loop_
_entity.id
_entity.type
_entity.pdbx_description
1 polymer ?
#
loop_
_entity_poly.entity_id
_entity_poly.type
_entity_poly.pdbx_seq_one_letter_code
_entity_poly.pdbx_strand_id
1 'polypeptide(L)'
;MELTTIKNIREIRDEIREKIKSVDYNANKNNNYGSENEYSYKGIIGGIDCLLTDISTLTKVPNKFIAISTYDERSNIYNYLNRINTYFETPNNFISHFESLKLLIRNYNIRGISDRQIEFENEISNLTKIKLSIQEELNEVKKIKTEIEKENESLKEKVESSNEKLKEIEDELENIISKKTELIKQTENLKTYNDDLILSKEQADENLEEIVNSLNESKSNEKLITSFANKVQERDKRLSELEILTERNSQKLKEYETERKEILAESKKLIESAKTALNYKTAEGISASFQVQYENANKKIVFGSWILGAIICLLLTIGLGIWILQNVPNDLVILFARISLLPLPIIGAIFCANQYTKQKNIIEDYAYKMVLAKSIVGFSEQLKKNGTENNEEYIHYIKTALEEIHKDPLRKRNSSNSKEPKIEPTNLTQIGELVEKISKLIKAE
;
A
#
# COMPACT_ATOMS: atom_id res chain seq x y z
N MET A 1 -102.02 72.42 -96.42
CA MET A 1 -100.69 72.04 -96.97
C MET A 1 -99.65 72.81 -96.18
N GLU A 2 -98.74 72.11 -95.48
CA GLU A 2 -97.75 72.78 -94.64
C GLU A 2 -96.67 73.44 -95.51
N LEU A 3 -96.40 74.73 -95.29
CA LEU A 3 -95.38 75.46 -96.05
C LEU A 3 -93.98 75.01 -95.64
N THR A 4 -93.08 74.88 -96.62
CA THR A 4 -91.67 74.49 -96.41
C THR A 4 -90.97 75.36 -95.37
N THR A 5 -91.25 76.66 -95.33
CA THR A 5 -90.66 77.58 -94.35
C THR A 5 -91.08 77.27 -92.92
N ILE A 6 -92.33 76.88 -92.67
CA ILE A 6 -92.82 76.54 -91.32
C ILE A 6 -92.23 75.20 -90.87
N LYS A 7 -92.14 74.23 -91.78
CA LYS A 7 -91.51 72.93 -91.52
C LYS A 7 -90.04 73.11 -91.13
N ASN A 8 -89.28 73.87 -91.93
CA ASN A 8 -87.86 74.12 -91.67
C ASN A 8 -87.63 74.83 -90.32
N ILE A 9 -88.50 75.78 -89.94
CA ILE A 9 -88.45 76.43 -88.61
C ILE A 9 -88.67 75.42 -87.49
N ARG A 10 -89.62 74.49 -87.63
CA ARG A 10 -89.89 73.46 -86.61
C ARG A 10 -88.71 72.51 -86.44
N GLU A 11 -88.13 72.04 -87.54
CA GLU A 11 -86.98 71.11 -87.53
C GLU A 11 -85.77 71.75 -86.84
N ILE A 12 -85.35 72.95 -87.26
CA ILE A 12 -84.19 73.61 -86.66
C ILE A 12 -84.43 73.99 -85.18
N ARG A 13 -85.68 74.33 -84.82
CA ARG A 13 -86.06 74.60 -83.44
C ARG A 13 -85.88 73.37 -82.56
N ASP A 14 -86.33 72.21 -83.03
CA ASP A 14 -86.26 70.96 -82.27
C ASP A 14 -84.81 70.48 -82.13
N GLU A 15 -83.97 70.67 -83.15
CA GLU A 15 -82.52 70.44 -83.04
C GLU A 15 -81.86 71.29 -81.94
N ILE A 16 -82.18 72.58 -81.89
CA ILE A 16 -81.62 73.47 -80.86
C ILE A 16 -82.10 73.05 -79.46
N ARG A 17 -83.37 72.62 -79.32
CA ARG A 17 -83.89 72.11 -78.03
C ARG A 17 -83.14 70.90 -77.52
N GLU A 18 -82.80 69.96 -78.40
CA GLU A 18 -81.99 68.79 -77.99
C GLU A 18 -80.59 69.22 -77.55
N LYS A 19 -79.95 70.17 -78.23
CA LYS A 19 -78.66 70.71 -77.78
C LYS A 19 -78.74 71.38 -76.41
N ILE A 20 -79.81 72.12 -76.12
CA ILE A 20 -80.03 72.77 -74.81
C ILE A 20 -80.06 71.75 -73.66
N LYS A 21 -80.64 70.56 -73.88
CA LYS A 21 -80.72 69.52 -72.84
C LYS A 21 -79.35 68.98 -72.41
N SER A 22 -78.35 69.00 -73.29
CA SER A 22 -77.01 68.49 -73.03
C SER A 22 -75.98 69.56 -72.66
N VAL A 23 -76.42 70.81 -72.41
CA VAL A 23 -75.51 71.91 -72.04
C VAL A 23 -74.92 71.70 -70.64
N ASP A 24 -73.58 71.76 -70.55
CA ASP A 24 -72.89 71.94 -69.26
C ASP A 24 -72.86 73.42 -68.87
N TYR A 25 -73.73 73.80 -67.95
CA TYR A 25 -73.81 75.17 -67.45
C TYR A 25 -72.59 75.60 -66.60
N ASN A 26 -71.71 74.68 -66.19
CA ASN A 26 -70.53 75.01 -65.38
C ASN A 26 -69.36 75.52 -66.23
N ALA A 27 -69.22 75.07 -67.48
CA ALA A 27 -68.10 75.40 -68.35
C ALA A 27 -67.96 76.91 -68.65
N ASN A 28 -69.08 77.66 -68.66
CA ASN A 28 -69.14 79.09 -68.99
C ASN A 28 -69.74 79.94 -67.86
N LYS A 29 -69.72 79.46 -66.61
CA LYS A 29 -70.43 80.07 -65.47
C LYS A 29 -70.08 81.54 -65.19
N ASN A 30 -68.83 81.95 -65.47
CA ASN A 30 -68.32 83.29 -65.18
C ASN A 30 -68.30 84.22 -66.39
N ASN A 31 -68.73 83.76 -67.57
CA ASN A 31 -68.71 84.54 -68.80
C ASN A 31 -70.05 85.25 -69.02
N ASN A 32 -69.95 86.54 -69.32
CA ASN A 32 -71.06 87.34 -69.78
C ASN A 32 -70.83 87.71 -71.26
N TYR A 33 -71.92 87.91 -71.99
CA TYR A 33 -71.90 88.21 -73.41
C TYR A 33 -72.93 89.30 -73.71
N GLY A 34 -72.76 89.95 -74.85
CA GLY A 34 -73.60 91.07 -75.30
C GLY A 34 -72.76 92.31 -75.47
N SER A 35 -73.36 93.38 -75.99
CA SER A 35 -72.64 94.63 -76.21
C SER A 35 -72.26 95.30 -74.88
N GLU A 36 -73.01 95.00 -73.82
CA GLU A 36 -72.84 95.54 -72.46
C GLU A 36 -72.54 94.44 -71.43
N ASN A 37 -72.24 93.20 -71.86
CA ASN A 37 -72.12 92.02 -71.00
C ASN A 37 -73.40 91.72 -70.19
N GLU A 38 -74.56 92.00 -70.78
CA GLU A 38 -75.87 91.95 -70.17
C GLU A 38 -76.43 90.52 -70.01
N TYR A 39 -75.85 89.54 -70.71
CA TYR A 39 -76.31 88.16 -70.65
C TYR A 39 -75.26 87.21 -70.09
N SER A 40 -75.59 86.52 -68.98
CA SER A 40 -74.83 85.35 -68.56
C SER A 40 -75.06 84.17 -69.52
N TYR A 41 -74.12 83.23 -69.62
CA TYR A 41 -74.29 82.03 -70.46
C TYR A 41 -75.64 81.32 -70.22
N LYS A 42 -75.97 81.07 -68.94
CA LYS A 42 -77.27 80.50 -68.53
C LYS A 42 -78.45 81.37 -68.95
N GLY A 43 -78.32 82.70 -68.83
CA GLY A 43 -79.34 83.66 -69.23
C GLY A 43 -79.60 83.66 -70.74
N ILE A 44 -78.56 83.53 -71.58
CA ILE A 44 -78.69 83.47 -73.05
C ILE A 44 -79.35 82.16 -73.47
N ILE A 45 -78.88 81.03 -72.95
CA ILE A 45 -79.45 79.72 -73.27
C ILE A 45 -80.92 79.66 -72.84
N GLY A 46 -81.25 80.13 -71.63
CA GLY A 46 -82.64 80.26 -71.19
C GLY A 46 -83.46 81.25 -72.02
N GLY A 47 -82.84 82.33 -72.50
CA GLY A 47 -83.44 83.28 -73.43
C GLY A 47 -83.77 82.65 -74.79
N ILE A 48 -82.86 81.86 -75.35
CA ILE A 48 -83.07 81.08 -76.58
C ILE A 48 -84.22 80.11 -76.37
N ASP A 49 -84.21 79.32 -75.30
CA ASP A 49 -85.26 78.35 -75.01
C ASP A 49 -86.65 79.01 -74.90
N CYS A 50 -86.70 80.19 -74.29
CA CYS A 50 -87.92 81.00 -74.23
C CYS A 50 -88.41 81.41 -75.64
N LEU A 51 -87.50 81.83 -76.53
CA LEU A 51 -87.83 82.14 -77.93
C LEU A 51 -88.24 80.89 -78.73
N LEU A 52 -87.60 79.74 -78.54
CA LEU A 52 -87.99 78.48 -79.20
C LEU A 52 -89.41 78.06 -78.80
N THR A 53 -89.78 78.35 -77.55
CA THR A 53 -91.12 78.12 -77.06
C THR A 53 -92.10 79.13 -77.67
N ASP A 54 -91.73 80.41 -77.81
CA ASP A 54 -92.56 81.43 -78.50
C ASP A 54 -92.80 81.02 -79.97
N ILE A 55 -91.76 80.53 -80.64
CA ILE A 55 -91.79 80.00 -82.00
C ILE A 55 -92.60 78.71 -82.10
N SER A 56 -92.61 77.88 -81.05
CA SER A 56 -93.49 76.70 -80.96
C SER A 56 -94.95 77.11 -80.98
N THR A 57 -95.32 78.11 -80.18
CA THR A 57 -96.69 78.63 -80.15
C THR A 57 -97.10 79.19 -81.53
N LEU A 58 -96.23 79.95 -82.20
CA LEU A 58 -96.48 80.45 -83.56
C LEU A 58 -96.68 79.32 -84.57
N THR A 59 -95.75 78.38 -84.60
CA THR A 59 -95.77 77.32 -85.60
C THR A 59 -96.85 76.27 -85.32
N LYS A 60 -97.38 76.16 -84.11
CA LYS A 60 -98.46 75.21 -83.72
C LYS A 60 -99.71 75.35 -84.59
N VAL A 61 -100.06 76.57 -85.00
CA VAL A 61 -101.21 76.86 -85.89
C VAL A 61 -100.72 77.54 -87.17
N PRO A 62 -100.26 76.79 -88.19
CA PRO A 62 -99.62 77.33 -89.38
C PRO A 62 -100.44 78.40 -90.11
N ASN A 63 -101.75 78.21 -90.23
CA ASN A 63 -102.64 79.15 -90.93
C ASN A 63 -102.67 80.53 -90.24
N LYS A 64 -102.67 80.55 -88.91
CA LYS A 64 -102.65 81.80 -88.13
C LYS A 64 -101.29 82.48 -88.27
N PHE A 65 -100.20 81.72 -88.24
CA PHE A 65 -98.86 82.27 -88.44
C PHE A 65 -98.69 82.88 -89.83
N ILE A 66 -99.22 82.24 -90.87
CA ILE A 66 -99.19 82.78 -92.25
C ILE A 66 -99.97 84.09 -92.34
N ALA A 67 -101.13 84.19 -91.67
CA ALA A 67 -101.96 85.39 -91.73
C ALA A 67 -101.28 86.63 -91.09
N ILE A 68 -100.37 86.43 -90.14
CA ILE A 68 -99.72 87.51 -89.39
C ILE A 68 -98.25 87.72 -89.78
N SER A 69 -97.70 86.93 -90.71
CA SER A 69 -96.28 87.01 -91.10
C SER A 69 -96.07 86.97 -92.60
N THR A 70 -94.95 87.54 -93.04
CA THR A 70 -94.51 87.48 -94.44
C THR A 70 -93.60 86.28 -94.71
N TYR A 71 -93.35 85.98 -96.00
CA TYR A 71 -92.37 84.97 -96.37
C TYR A 71 -90.97 85.32 -95.87
N ASP A 72 -90.55 86.58 -96.04
CA ASP A 72 -89.23 87.05 -95.65
C ASP A 72 -89.03 86.96 -94.13
N GLU A 73 -90.05 87.31 -93.34
CA GLU A 73 -90.00 87.16 -91.89
C GLU A 73 -89.82 85.69 -91.47
N ARG A 74 -90.58 84.75 -92.07
CA ARG A 74 -90.42 83.32 -91.79
C ARG A 74 -89.04 82.81 -92.23
N SER A 75 -88.54 83.26 -93.38
CA SER A 75 -87.20 82.95 -93.86
C SER A 75 -86.12 83.46 -92.90
N ASN A 76 -86.28 84.69 -92.39
CA ASN A 76 -85.37 85.29 -91.42
C ASN A 76 -85.38 84.54 -90.08
N ILE A 77 -86.55 84.13 -89.58
CA ILE A 77 -86.64 83.27 -88.38
C ILE A 77 -85.82 82.00 -88.56
N TYR A 78 -86.00 81.30 -89.68
CA TYR A 78 -85.22 80.10 -89.99
C TYR A 78 -83.72 80.38 -90.04
N ASN A 79 -83.30 81.43 -90.76
CA ASN A 79 -81.89 81.78 -90.91
C ASN A 79 -81.23 82.12 -89.57
N TYR A 80 -81.90 82.90 -88.71
CA TYR A 80 -81.37 83.21 -87.38
C TYR A 80 -81.29 81.97 -86.50
N LEU A 81 -82.31 81.10 -86.49
CA LEU A 81 -82.25 79.82 -85.77
C LEU A 81 -81.10 78.94 -86.28
N ASN A 82 -80.91 78.84 -87.59
CA ASN A 82 -79.84 78.02 -88.16
C ASN A 82 -78.45 78.53 -87.76
N ARG A 83 -78.26 79.85 -87.71
CA ARG A 83 -77.01 80.46 -87.22
C ARG A 83 -76.80 80.20 -85.73
N ILE A 84 -77.85 80.31 -84.91
CA ILE A 84 -77.81 79.95 -83.49
C ILE A 84 -77.43 78.47 -83.33
N ASN A 85 -78.02 77.57 -84.11
CA ASN A 85 -77.72 76.14 -84.06
C ASN A 85 -76.26 75.83 -84.46
N THR A 86 -75.77 76.49 -85.52
CA THR A 86 -74.41 76.28 -86.05
C THR A 86 -73.35 76.71 -85.04
N TYR A 87 -73.58 77.85 -84.38
CA TYR A 87 -72.61 78.45 -83.46
C TYR A 87 -72.92 78.20 -82.00
N PHE A 88 -73.80 77.26 -81.67
CA PHE A 88 -74.37 77.06 -80.33
C PHE A 88 -73.32 76.99 -79.19
N GLU A 89 -72.15 76.42 -79.45
CA GLU A 89 -71.03 76.33 -78.47
C GLU A 89 -70.21 77.63 -78.33
N THR A 90 -70.44 78.60 -79.21
CA THR A 90 -69.71 79.88 -79.28
C THR A 90 -70.67 81.07 -79.21
N PRO A 91 -71.10 81.50 -77.99
CA PRO A 91 -72.10 82.55 -77.82
C PRO A 91 -71.81 83.87 -78.53
N ASN A 92 -70.54 84.30 -78.57
CA ASN A 92 -70.12 85.50 -79.30
C ASN A 92 -70.53 85.49 -80.79
N ASN A 93 -70.61 84.31 -81.40
CA ASN A 93 -70.86 84.17 -82.84
C ASN A 93 -72.35 84.10 -83.19
N PHE A 94 -73.24 83.84 -82.22
CA PHE A 94 -74.68 83.85 -82.48
C PHE A 94 -75.45 84.95 -81.76
N ILE A 95 -74.84 85.70 -80.84
CA ILE A 95 -75.56 86.66 -80.01
C ILE A 95 -76.33 87.71 -80.83
N SER A 96 -75.72 88.24 -81.89
CA SER A 96 -76.38 89.18 -82.80
C SER A 96 -77.59 88.56 -83.52
N HIS A 97 -77.52 87.27 -83.84
CA HIS A 97 -78.63 86.51 -84.42
C HIS A 97 -79.73 86.23 -83.38
N PHE A 98 -79.37 85.94 -82.12
CA PHE A 98 -80.31 85.83 -81.02
C PHE A 98 -81.07 87.13 -80.79
N GLU A 99 -80.40 88.28 -80.79
CA GLU A 99 -81.06 89.59 -80.62
C GLU A 99 -81.95 89.95 -81.81
N SER A 100 -81.49 89.66 -83.02
CA SER A 100 -82.29 89.86 -84.25
C SER A 100 -83.55 88.99 -84.23
N LEU A 101 -83.42 87.73 -83.80
CA LEU A 101 -84.55 86.83 -83.61
C LEU A 101 -85.49 87.33 -82.51
N LYS A 102 -84.96 87.78 -81.37
CA LYS A 102 -85.73 88.35 -80.25
C LYS A 102 -86.56 89.56 -80.68
N LEU A 103 -85.98 90.44 -81.48
CA LEU A 103 -86.68 91.61 -82.03
C LEU A 103 -87.80 91.19 -82.99
N LEU A 104 -87.52 90.27 -83.91
CA LEU A 104 -88.49 89.79 -84.88
C LEU A 104 -89.68 89.08 -84.22
N ILE A 105 -89.42 88.20 -83.24
CA ILE A 105 -90.46 87.44 -82.55
C ILE A 105 -91.36 88.33 -81.67
N ARG A 106 -90.82 89.44 -81.13
CA ARG A 106 -91.57 90.38 -80.28
C ARG A 106 -92.78 90.98 -81.01
N ASN A 107 -92.67 91.21 -82.31
CA ASN A 107 -93.72 91.85 -83.11
C ASN A 107 -95.01 91.01 -83.19
N TYR A 108 -94.94 89.71 -82.92
CA TYR A 108 -96.11 88.82 -82.93
C TYR A 108 -96.87 88.75 -81.60
N ASN A 109 -96.39 89.43 -80.55
CA ASN A 109 -97.02 89.52 -79.22
C ASN A 109 -97.49 88.17 -78.61
N ILE A 110 -96.72 87.10 -78.82
CA ILE A 110 -97.11 85.72 -78.46
C ILE A 110 -97.31 85.55 -76.95
N ARG A 111 -96.56 86.31 -76.15
CA ARG A 111 -96.58 86.23 -74.68
C ARG A 111 -97.86 86.76 -74.05
N GLY A 112 -98.68 87.49 -74.82
CA GLY A 112 -100.03 87.91 -74.40
C GLY A 112 -101.15 86.96 -74.84
N ILE A 113 -100.82 85.82 -75.47
CA ILE A 113 -101.80 84.84 -75.98
C ILE A 113 -102.02 83.74 -74.94
N SER A 114 -103.28 83.30 -74.78
CA SER A 114 -103.70 82.23 -73.84
C SER A 114 -102.86 80.95 -73.94
N ASP A 115 -102.42 80.57 -75.14
CA ASP A 115 -101.66 79.34 -75.37
C ASP A 115 -100.29 79.35 -74.66
N ARG A 116 -99.63 80.52 -74.57
CA ARG A 116 -98.35 80.64 -73.88
C ARG A 116 -98.50 80.65 -72.35
N GLN A 117 -99.65 81.11 -71.86
CA GLN A 117 -99.98 81.06 -70.44
C GLN A 117 -100.13 79.60 -69.95
N ILE A 118 -100.71 78.72 -70.77
CA ILE A 118 -100.83 77.28 -70.47
C ILE A 118 -99.44 76.62 -70.35
N GLU A 119 -98.50 76.95 -71.25
CA GLU A 119 -97.13 76.44 -71.17
C GLU A 119 -96.41 76.92 -69.89
N PHE A 120 -96.63 78.17 -69.49
CA PHE A 120 -96.08 78.72 -68.24
C PHE A 120 -96.64 78.01 -66.98
N GLU A 121 -97.93 77.72 -66.94
CA GLU A 121 -98.55 76.97 -65.84
C GLU A 121 -98.01 75.52 -65.74
N ASN A 122 -97.77 74.87 -66.89
CA ASN A 122 -97.15 73.54 -66.92
C ASN A 122 -95.72 73.56 -66.37
N GLU A 123 -94.91 74.57 -66.73
CA GLU A 123 -93.56 74.74 -66.18
C GLU A 123 -93.57 74.97 -64.66
N ILE A 124 -94.49 75.78 -64.15
CA ILE A 124 -94.66 75.98 -62.69
C ILE A 124 -94.99 74.66 -61.99
N SER A 125 -95.89 73.86 -62.57
CA SER A 125 -96.25 72.54 -62.02
C SER A 125 -95.04 71.60 -61.98
N ASN A 126 -94.23 71.56 -63.05
CA ASN A 126 -93.00 70.77 -63.11
C ASN A 126 -91.97 71.23 -62.08
N LEU A 127 -91.73 72.54 -61.95
CA LEU A 127 -90.82 73.10 -60.95
C LEU A 127 -91.25 72.74 -59.53
N THR A 128 -92.57 72.72 -59.26
CA THR A 128 -93.10 72.33 -57.96
C THR A 128 -92.82 70.87 -57.64
N LYS A 129 -92.97 69.96 -58.63
CA LYS A 129 -92.62 68.54 -58.46
C LYS A 129 -91.12 68.34 -58.20
N ILE A 130 -90.26 69.02 -58.95
CA ILE A 130 -88.80 68.96 -58.76
C ILE A 130 -88.43 69.47 -57.37
N LYS A 131 -89.02 70.58 -56.91
CA LYS A 131 -88.77 71.11 -55.56
C LYS A 131 -89.10 70.09 -54.47
N LEU A 132 -90.24 69.40 -54.58
CA LEU A 132 -90.63 68.38 -53.60
C LEU A 132 -89.65 67.20 -53.57
N SER A 133 -89.25 66.71 -54.74
CA SER A 133 -88.25 65.63 -54.86
C SER A 133 -86.90 66.02 -54.24
N ILE A 134 -86.41 67.23 -54.50
CA ILE A 134 -85.17 67.74 -53.87
C ILE A 134 -85.32 67.82 -52.35
N GLN A 135 -86.49 68.20 -51.85
CA GLN A 135 -86.73 68.32 -50.41
C GLN A 135 -86.76 66.93 -49.73
N GLU A 136 -87.27 65.91 -50.41
CA GLU A 136 -87.21 64.52 -49.95
C GLU A 136 -85.77 64.02 -49.89
N GLU A 137 -85.00 64.17 -50.96
CA GLU A 137 -83.58 63.79 -51.00
C GLU A 137 -82.77 64.50 -49.91
N LEU A 138 -83.04 65.79 -49.67
CA LEU A 138 -82.35 66.56 -48.63
C LEU A 138 -82.63 66.01 -47.23
N ASN A 139 -83.85 65.53 -46.97
CA ASN A 139 -84.20 64.90 -45.70
C ASN A 139 -83.51 63.54 -45.53
N GLU A 140 -83.37 62.75 -46.59
CA GLU A 140 -82.61 61.50 -46.57
C GLU A 140 -81.13 61.74 -46.28
N VAL A 141 -80.51 62.71 -46.96
CA VAL A 141 -79.12 63.12 -46.72
C VAL A 141 -78.91 63.54 -45.25
N LYS A 142 -79.87 64.26 -44.66
CA LYS A 142 -79.81 64.61 -43.24
C LYS A 142 -79.86 63.40 -42.32
N LYS A 143 -80.72 62.41 -42.61
CA LYS A 143 -80.79 61.16 -41.83
C LYS A 143 -79.47 60.40 -41.90
N ILE A 144 -78.95 60.21 -43.12
CA ILE A 144 -77.67 59.54 -43.35
C ILE A 144 -76.54 60.25 -42.59
N LYS A 145 -76.51 61.59 -42.63
CA LYS A 145 -75.53 62.37 -41.87
C LYS A 145 -75.58 62.07 -40.36
N THR A 146 -76.78 62.02 -39.78
CA THR A 146 -76.93 61.71 -38.34
C THR A 146 -76.54 60.28 -37.99
N GLU A 147 -76.73 59.33 -38.90
CA GLU A 147 -76.29 57.94 -38.72
C GLU A 147 -74.76 57.85 -38.78
N ILE A 148 -74.12 58.52 -39.76
CA ILE A 148 -72.67 58.62 -39.86
C ILE A 148 -72.06 59.23 -38.60
N GLU A 149 -72.64 60.30 -38.06
CA GLU A 149 -72.15 60.93 -36.83
C GLU A 149 -72.18 59.96 -35.64
N LYS A 150 -73.28 59.19 -35.47
CA LYS A 150 -73.39 58.16 -34.42
C LYS A 150 -72.40 57.01 -34.60
N GLU A 151 -72.26 56.50 -35.82
CA GLU A 151 -71.30 55.43 -36.10
C GLU A 151 -69.87 55.89 -35.81
N ASN A 152 -69.54 57.13 -36.14
CA ASN A 152 -68.21 57.70 -35.93
C ASN A 152 -67.87 57.87 -34.43
N GLU A 153 -68.86 58.24 -33.59
CA GLU A 153 -68.69 58.23 -32.13
C GLU A 153 -68.42 56.82 -31.59
N SER A 154 -69.24 55.84 -31.98
CA SER A 154 -69.01 54.43 -31.60
C SER A 154 -67.65 53.90 -32.08
N LEU A 155 -67.18 54.35 -33.25
CA LEU A 155 -65.90 53.95 -33.81
C LEU A 155 -64.73 54.54 -33.02
N LYS A 156 -64.85 55.79 -32.56
CA LYS A 156 -63.87 56.41 -31.65
C LYS A 156 -63.74 55.63 -30.34
N GLU A 157 -64.87 55.30 -29.70
CA GLU A 157 -64.87 54.52 -28.45
C GLU A 157 -64.19 53.16 -28.64
N LYS A 158 -64.48 52.47 -29.75
CA LYS A 158 -63.83 51.19 -30.08
C LYS A 158 -62.32 51.33 -30.30
N VAL A 159 -61.88 52.39 -30.99
CA VAL A 159 -60.45 52.66 -31.21
C VAL A 159 -59.73 52.93 -29.89
N GLU A 160 -60.35 53.70 -28.99
CA GLU A 160 -59.79 54.01 -27.67
C GLU A 160 -59.66 52.75 -26.81
N SER A 161 -60.71 51.92 -26.75
CA SER A 161 -60.66 50.62 -26.08
C SER A 161 -59.62 49.66 -26.68
N SER A 162 -59.46 49.64 -28.02
CA SER A 162 -58.44 48.84 -28.67
C SER A 162 -57.02 49.32 -28.34
N ASN A 163 -56.80 50.63 -28.21
CA ASN A 163 -55.50 51.19 -27.84
C ASN A 163 -55.13 50.88 -26.38
N GLU A 164 -56.10 50.89 -25.46
CA GLU A 164 -55.87 50.47 -24.07
C GLU A 164 -55.44 49.00 -23.99
N LYS A 165 -56.15 48.11 -24.69
CA LYS A 165 -55.79 46.69 -24.77
C LYS A 165 -54.42 46.47 -25.40
N LEU A 166 -54.05 47.27 -26.40
CA LEU A 166 -52.73 47.20 -27.01
C LEU A 166 -51.62 47.53 -26.01
N LYS A 167 -51.81 48.57 -25.19
CA LYS A 167 -50.87 48.91 -24.11
C LYS A 167 -50.75 47.80 -23.07
N GLU A 168 -51.86 47.22 -22.64
CA GLU A 168 -51.82 46.07 -21.72
C GLU A 168 -51.01 44.90 -22.29
N ILE A 169 -51.20 44.59 -23.59
CA ILE A 169 -50.43 43.55 -24.28
C ILE A 169 -48.94 43.91 -24.36
N GLU A 170 -48.60 45.17 -24.61
CA GLU A 170 -47.20 45.64 -24.64
C GLU A 170 -46.52 45.47 -23.26
N ASP A 171 -47.21 45.86 -22.18
CA ASP A 171 -46.72 45.71 -20.80
C ASP A 171 -46.54 44.23 -20.40
N GLU A 172 -47.47 43.36 -20.81
CA GLU A 172 -47.33 41.91 -20.62
C GLU A 172 -46.15 41.33 -21.41
N LEU A 173 -45.95 41.79 -22.64
CA LEU A 173 -44.83 41.39 -23.49
C LEU A 173 -43.48 41.76 -22.85
N GLU A 174 -43.37 42.97 -22.30
CA GLU A 174 -42.16 43.42 -21.61
C GLU A 174 -41.87 42.55 -20.38
N ASN A 175 -42.90 42.20 -19.61
CA ASN A 175 -42.80 41.26 -18.49
C ASN A 175 -42.39 39.83 -18.93
N ILE A 176 -42.86 39.36 -20.07
CA ILE A 176 -42.46 38.06 -20.63
C ILE A 176 -40.98 38.10 -21.06
N ILE A 177 -40.53 39.20 -21.67
CA ILE A 177 -39.14 39.39 -22.09
C ILE A 177 -38.19 39.42 -20.89
N SER A 178 -38.58 40.10 -19.80
CA SER A 178 -37.77 40.14 -18.58
C SER A 178 -37.63 38.74 -17.96
N LYS A 179 -38.74 38.00 -17.81
CA LYS A 179 -38.73 36.60 -17.33
C LYS A 179 -37.91 35.67 -18.22
N LYS A 180 -38.01 35.82 -19.54
CA LYS A 180 -37.19 35.04 -20.50
C LYS A 180 -35.70 35.26 -20.25
N THR A 181 -35.29 36.50 -20.06
CA THR A 181 -33.89 36.86 -19.80
C THR A 181 -33.39 36.25 -18.48
N GLU A 182 -34.23 36.27 -17.44
CA GLU A 182 -33.92 35.63 -16.17
C GLU A 182 -33.78 34.10 -16.30
N LEU A 183 -34.68 33.45 -17.04
CA LEU A 183 -34.61 32.01 -17.32
C LEU A 183 -33.34 31.62 -18.08
N ILE A 184 -32.89 32.44 -19.04
CA ILE A 184 -31.63 32.21 -19.76
C ILE A 184 -30.46 32.22 -18.76
N LYS A 185 -30.39 33.21 -17.88
CA LYS A 185 -29.34 33.30 -16.85
C LYS A 185 -29.37 32.13 -15.88
N GLN A 186 -30.56 31.70 -15.45
CA GLN A 186 -30.72 30.51 -14.60
C GLN A 186 -30.25 29.24 -15.31
N THR A 187 -30.52 29.12 -16.61
CA THR A 187 -30.09 27.98 -17.44
C THR A 187 -28.56 27.95 -17.59
N GLU A 188 -27.92 29.10 -17.81
CA GLU A 188 -26.46 29.20 -17.88
C GLU A 188 -25.82 28.79 -16.55
N ASN A 189 -26.34 29.29 -15.42
CA ASN A 189 -25.85 28.89 -14.09
C ASN A 189 -26.00 27.39 -13.85
N LEU A 190 -27.13 26.79 -14.24
CA LEU A 190 -27.37 25.34 -14.13
C LEU A 190 -26.34 24.54 -14.93
N LYS A 191 -25.96 25.04 -16.11
CA LYS A 191 -24.93 24.40 -16.94
C LYS A 191 -23.58 24.41 -16.23
N THR A 192 -23.18 25.55 -15.65
CA THR A 192 -21.94 25.66 -14.86
C THR A 192 -21.95 24.71 -13.67
N TYR A 193 -23.05 24.65 -12.90
CA TYR A 193 -23.16 23.70 -11.78
C TYR A 193 -23.08 22.23 -12.22
N ASN A 194 -23.61 21.91 -13.39
CA ASN A 194 -23.52 20.56 -13.93
C ASN A 194 -22.08 20.20 -14.34
N ASP A 195 -21.35 21.14 -14.93
CA ASP A 195 -19.93 20.97 -15.27
C ASP A 195 -19.10 20.77 -13.99
N ASP A 196 -19.34 21.56 -12.94
CA ASP A 196 -18.69 21.42 -11.63
C ASP A 196 -19.01 20.05 -10.98
N LEU A 197 -20.25 19.57 -11.10
CA LEU A 197 -20.67 18.25 -10.61
C LEU A 197 -19.94 17.11 -11.34
N ILE A 198 -19.73 17.24 -12.65
CA ILE A 198 -18.97 16.25 -13.44
C ILE A 198 -17.52 16.21 -12.94
N LEU A 199 -16.87 17.37 -12.78
CA LEU A 199 -15.50 17.44 -12.24
C LEU A 199 -15.39 16.85 -10.83
N SER A 200 -16.34 17.19 -9.95
CA SER A 200 -16.37 16.64 -8.59
C SER A 200 -16.59 15.13 -8.58
N LYS A 201 -17.36 14.59 -9.54
CA LYS A 201 -17.56 13.15 -9.69
C LYS A 201 -16.27 12.47 -10.15
N GLU A 202 -15.60 13.01 -11.16
CA GLU A 202 -14.32 12.47 -11.66
C GLU A 202 -13.28 12.39 -10.54
N GLN A 203 -13.15 13.47 -9.75
CA GLN A 203 -12.27 13.47 -8.57
C GLN A 203 -12.68 12.43 -7.51
N ALA A 204 -13.99 12.23 -7.30
CA ALA A 204 -14.47 11.22 -6.35
C ALA A 204 -14.16 9.80 -6.83
N ASP A 205 -14.27 9.55 -8.14
CA ASP A 205 -13.94 8.26 -8.75
C ASP A 205 -12.42 7.99 -8.67
N GLU A 206 -11.57 8.98 -8.93
CA GLU A 206 -10.10 8.88 -8.75
C GLU A 206 -9.73 8.58 -7.28
N ASN A 207 -10.30 9.33 -6.34
CA ASN A 207 -10.08 9.10 -4.90
C ASN A 207 -10.54 7.69 -4.48
N LEU A 208 -11.65 7.19 -5.03
CA LEU A 208 -12.14 5.85 -4.75
C LEU A 208 -11.14 4.79 -5.22
N GLU A 209 -10.56 4.96 -6.42
CA GLU A 209 -9.52 4.07 -6.94
C GLU A 209 -8.29 4.05 -6.03
N GLU A 210 -7.82 5.23 -5.59
CA GLU A 210 -6.69 5.34 -4.66
C GLU A 210 -6.97 4.66 -3.32
N ILE A 211 -8.18 4.84 -2.77
CA ILE A 211 -8.61 4.18 -1.52
C ILE A 211 -8.63 2.66 -1.69
N VAL A 212 -9.13 2.15 -2.81
CA VAL A 212 -9.15 0.70 -3.09
C VAL A 212 -7.74 0.14 -3.18
N ASN A 213 -6.83 0.84 -3.85
CA ASN A 213 -5.42 0.46 -3.94
C ASN A 213 -4.75 0.45 -2.55
N SER A 214 -4.93 1.51 -1.77
CA SER A 214 -4.42 1.61 -0.40
C SER A 214 -4.97 0.50 0.51
N LEU A 215 -6.26 0.17 0.38
CA LEU A 215 -6.89 -0.94 1.12
C LEU A 215 -6.27 -2.29 0.76
N ASN A 216 -5.99 -2.53 -0.52
CA ASN A 216 -5.36 -3.76 -0.98
C ASN A 216 -3.92 -3.89 -0.45
N GLU A 217 -3.16 -2.80 -0.47
CA GLU A 217 -1.82 -2.75 0.14
C GLU A 217 -1.88 -3.00 1.65
N SER A 218 -2.81 -2.35 2.36
CA SER A 218 -3.00 -2.55 3.80
C SER A 218 -3.34 -4.02 4.13
N LYS A 219 -4.21 -4.67 3.36
CA LYS A 219 -4.53 -6.10 3.52
C LYS A 219 -3.33 -7.01 3.24
N SER A 220 -2.48 -6.65 2.28
CA SER A 220 -1.24 -7.38 2.00
C SER A 220 -0.27 -7.26 3.19
N ASN A 221 -0.09 -6.04 3.70
CA ASN A 221 0.74 -5.76 4.87
C ASN A 221 0.23 -6.47 6.12
N GLU A 222 -1.08 -6.50 6.35
CA GLU A 222 -1.70 -7.25 7.44
C GLU A 222 -1.31 -8.73 7.41
N LYS A 223 -1.34 -9.36 6.22
CA LYS A 223 -0.90 -10.76 6.04
C LYS A 223 0.58 -10.94 6.37
N LEU A 224 1.44 -10.00 5.93
CA LEU A 224 2.88 -10.04 6.24
C LEU A 224 3.15 -9.90 7.73
N ILE A 225 2.48 -8.95 8.41
CA ILE A 225 2.58 -8.73 9.85
C ILE A 225 2.10 -9.98 10.60
N THR A 226 0.99 -10.58 10.19
CA THR A 226 0.46 -11.82 10.80
C THR A 226 1.45 -12.98 10.64
N SER A 227 2.03 -13.15 9.44
CA SER A 227 3.06 -14.16 9.20
C SER A 227 4.31 -13.93 10.06
N PHE A 228 4.73 -12.67 10.20
CA PHE A 228 5.87 -12.29 11.03
C PHE A 228 5.59 -12.58 12.50
N ALA A 229 4.43 -12.18 13.03
CA ALA A 229 4.01 -12.45 14.41
C ALA A 229 4.00 -13.96 14.71
N ASN A 230 3.46 -14.78 13.81
CA ASN A 230 3.47 -16.24 13.95
C ASN A 230 4.91 -16.81 13.99
N LYS A 231 5.82 -16.30 13.15
CA LYS A 231 7.24 -16.70 13.17
C LYS A 231 7.93 -16.30 14.47
N VAL A 232 7.66 -15.10 15.00
CA VAL A 232 8.20 -14.66 16.28
C VAL A 232 7.73 -15.59 17.40
N GLN A 233 6.43 -15.91 17.44
CA GLN A 233 5.88 -16.83 18.43
C GLN A 233 6.49 -18.24 18.33
N GLU A 234 6.72 -18.76 17.13
CA GLU A 234 7.40 -20.04 16.93
C GLU A 234 8.85 -20.01 17.44
N ARG A 235 9.57 -18.91 17.18
CA ARG A 235 10.96 -18.73 17.64
C ARG A 235 11.04 -18.62 19.15
N ASP A 236 10.09 -17.94 19.77
CA ASP A 236 10.01 -17.80 21.22
C ASP A 236 9.76 -19.15 21.93
N LYS A 237 8.88 -19.99 21.35
CA LYS A 237 8.70 -21.38 21.80
C LYS A 237 9.99 -22.19 21.70
N ARG A 238 10.68 -22.13 20.56
CA ARG A 238 11.97 -22.82 20.38
C ARG A 238 13.04 -22.33 21.35
N LEU A 239 13.07 -21.03 21.65
CA LEU A 239 14.00 -20.45 22.60
C LEU A 239 13.73 -20.98 24.02
N SER A 240 12.46 -21.04 24.41
CA SER A 240 12.03 -21.63 25.69
C SER A 240 12.44 -23.12 25.79
N GLU A 241 12.26 -23.90 24.72
CA GLU A 241 12.70 -25.30 24.66
C GLU A 241 14.23 -25.43 24.80
N LEU A 242 14.99 -24.56 24.14
CA LEU A 242 16.46 -24.52 24.23
C LEU A 242 16.93 -24.12 25.63
N GLU A 243 16.24 -23.21 26.30
CA GLU A 243 16.54 -22.82 27.67
C GLU A 243 16.39 -24.02 28.62
N ILE A 244 15.27 -24.74 28.55
CA ILE A 244 15.03 -25.96 29.34
C ILE A 244 16.09 -27.04 29.04
N LEU A 245 16.45 -27.24 27.77
CA LEU A 245 17.49 -28.20 27.39
C LEU A 245 18.87 -27.80 27.93
N THR A 246 19.18 -26.50 27.89
CA THR A 246 20.45 -25.96 28.39
C THR A 246 20.55 -26.12 29.90
N GLU A 247 19.47 -25.82 30.63
CA GLU A 247 19.40 -26.01 32.08
C GLU A 247 19.56 -27.50 32.45
N ARG A 248 18.83 -28.39 31.77
CA ARG A 248 18.97 -29.85 31.95
C ARG A 248 20.40 -30.33 31.68
N ASN A 249 21.03 -29.86 30.61
CA ASN A 249 22.41 -30.22 30.28
C ASN A 249 23.41 -29.67 31.31
N SER A 250 23.21 -28.46 31.79
CA SER A 250 24.02 -27.86 32.87
C SER A 250 23.92 -28.68 34.16
N GLN A 251 22.72 -29.15 34.52
CA GLN A 251 22.53 -30.03 35.66
C GLN A 251 23.24 -31.38 35.48
N LYS A 252 23.09 -32.03 34.32
CA LYS A 252 23.82 -33.27 34.01
C LYS A 252 25.33 -33.10 34.05
N LEU A 253 25.85 -31.97 33.58
CA LEU A 253 27.29 -31.68 33.67
C LEU A 253 27.76 -31.59 35.12
N LYS A 254 26.97 -30.98 36.01
CA LYS A 254 27.27 -30.96 37.46
C LYS A 254 27.24 -32.35 38.08
N GLU A 255 26.26 -33.17 37.70
CA GLU A 255 26.17 -34.57 38.14
C GLU A 255 27.41 -35.36 37.68
N TYR A 256 27.77 -35.29 36.40
CA TYR A 256 28.98 -35.94 35.87
C TYR A 256 30.27 -35.43 36.50
N GLU A 257 30.37 -34.14 36.82
CA GLU A 257 31.54 -33.61 37.52
C GLU A 257 31.64 -34.17 38.95
N THR A 258 30.50 -34.36 39.61
CA THR A 258 30.42 -34.95 40.95
C THR A 258 30.81 -36.43 40.91
N GLU A 259 30.21 -37.22 40.01
CA GLU A 259 30.58 -38.63 39.81
C GLU A 259 32.07 -38.78 39.47
N ARG A 260 32.59 -37.93 38.58
CA ARG A 260 34.02 -37.94 38.23
C ARG A 260 34.91 -37.67 39.45
N LYS A 261 34.52 -36.75 40.35
CA LYS A 261 35.27 -36.48 41.59
C LYS A 261 35.24 -37.69 42.52
N GLU A 262 34.10 -38.35 42.66
CA GLU A 262 33.96 -39.57 43.48
C GLU A 262 34.80 -40.73 42.94
N ILE A 263 34.68 -41.04 41.64
CA ILE A 263 35.47 -42.09 40.98
C ILE A 263 36.97 -41.81 41.11
N LEU A 264 37.40 -40.55 40.97
CA LEU A 264 38.80 -40.17 41.12
C LEU A 264 39.29 -40.34 42.56
N ALA A 265 38.47 -40.03 43.56
CA ALA A 265 38.78 -40.26 44.96
C ALA A 265 38.90 -41.76 45.27
N GLU A 266 37.96 -42.57 44.78
CA GLU A 266 37.98 -44.03 44.93
C GLU A 266 39.20 -44.65 44.25
N SER A 267 39.50 -44.23 43.01
CA SER A 267 40.68 -44.68 42.27
C SER A 267 41.98 -44.37 43.01
N LYS A 268 42.12 -43.18 43.60
CA LYS A 268 43.28 -42.82 44.43
C LYS A 268 43.39 -43.73 45.67
N LYS A 269 42.26 -44.03 46.32
CA LYS A 269 42.22 -44.92 47.49
C LYS A 269 42.62 -46.36 47.12
N LEU A 270 42.17 -46.86 45.98
CA LEU A 270 42.56 -48.16 45.43
C LEU A 270 44.07 -48.22 45.13
N ILE A 271 44.64 -47.17 44.50
CA ILE A 271 46.08 -47.10 44.21
C ILE A 271 46.92 -47.18 45.50
N GLU A 272 46.56 -46.43 46.54
CA GLU A 272 47.27 -46.50 47.83
C GLU A 272 47.12 -47.87 48.52
N SER A 273 45.93 -48.48 48.42
CA SER A 273 45.69 -49.81 48.97
C SER A 273 46.54 -50.87 48.26
N ALA A 274 46.65 -50.80 46.92
CA ALA A 274 47.47 -51.70 46.12
C ALA A 274 48.97 -51.56 46.42
N LYS A 275 49.48 -50.33 46.57
CA LYS A 275 50.88 -50.08 46.99
C LYS A 275 51.19 -50.67 48.37
N THR A 276 50.26 -50.51 49.31
CA THR A 276 50.40 -51.04 50.66
C THR A 276 50.46 -52.57 50.61
N ALA A 277 49.55 -53.22 49.89
CA ALA A 277 49.54 -54.67 49.72
C ALA A 277 50.82 -55.21 49.06
N LEU A 278 51.38 -54.51 48.07
CA LEU A 278 52.65 -54.90 47.43
C LEU A 278 53.82 -54.90 48.43
N ASN A 279 53.96 -53.85 49.23
CA ASN A 279 55.02 -53.74 50.23
C ASN A 279 54.93 -54.86 51.29
N TYR A 280 53.72 -55.18 51.75
CA TYR A 280 53.47 -56.30 52.65
C TYR A 280 53.87 -57.65 52.05
N LYS A 281 53.44 -57.93 50.81
CA LYS A 281 53.77 -59.19 50.12
C LYS A 281 55.26 -59.37 49.87
N THR A 282 55.97 -58.30 49.48
CA THR A 282 57.41 -58.36 49.23
C THR A 282 58.20 -58.66 50.50
N ALA A 283 57.88 -58.01 51.61
CA ALA A 283 58.57 -58.25 52.88
C ALA A 283 58.22 -59.62 53.50
N GLU A 284 56.98 -60.10 53.34
CA GLU A 284 56.61 -61.48 53.65
C GLU A 284 57.49 -62.47 52.86
N GLY A 285 57.63 -62.25 51.55
CA GLY A 285 58.47 -63.09 50.67
C GLY A 285 59.96 -63.11 51.04
N ILE A 286 60.56 -61.95 51.33
CA ILE A 286 61.97 -61.86 51.77
C ILE A 286 62.15 -62.60 53.10
N SER A 287 61.26 -62.39 54.07
CA SER A 287 61.35 -63.05 55.37
C SER A 287 61.17 -64.57 55.30
N ALA A 288 60.29 -65.05 54.42
CA ALA A 288 60.10 -66.47 54.16
C ALA A 288 61.36 -67.11 53.57
N SER A 289 62.06 -66.41 52.68
CA SER A 289 63.32 -66.90 52.10
C SER A 289 64.41 -67.09 53.17
N PHE A 290 64.53 -66.17 54.13
CA PHE A 290 65.46 -66.32 55.26
C PHE A 290 65.03 -67.41 56.23
N GLN A 291 63.72 -67.59 56.44
CA GLN A 291 63.22 -68.69 57.27
C GLN A 291 63.61 -70.06 56.70
N VAL A 292 63.46 -70.26 55.39
CA VAL A 292 63.87 -71.50 54.72
C VAL A 292 65.38 -71.75 54.88
N GLN A 293 66.21 -70.72 54.74
CA GLN A 293 67.66 -70.86 54.92
C GLN A 293 68.05 -71.13 56.38
N TYR A 294 67.37 -70.49 57.33
CA TYR A 294 67.53 -70.77 58.76
C TYR A 294 67.18 -72.23 59.09
N GLU A 295 66.03 -72.73 58.62
CA GLU A 295 65.60 -74.12 58.86
C GLU A 295 66.57 -75.13 58.24
N ASN A 296 67.08 -74.85 57.03
CA ASN A 296 68.07 -75.70 56.39
C ASN A 296 69.41 -75.70 57.12
N ALA A 297 69.88 -74.55 57.60
CA ALA A 297 71.13 -74.44 58.36
C ALA A 297 71.03 -75.07 59.76
N ASN A 298 69.85 -74.99 60.39
CA ASN A 298 69.57 -75.45 61.75
C ASN A 298 69.12 -76.93 61.83
N LYS A 299 69.41 -77.74 60.81
CA LYS A 299 69.14 -79.18 60.86
C LYS A 299 69.96 -79.83 61.97
N LYS A 300 69.28 -80.35 63.01
CA LYS A 300 69.89 -81.04 64.15
C LYS A 300 70.86 -82.16 63.75
N ILE A 301 70.63 -82.79 62.59
CA ILE A 301 71.50 -83.85 62.05
C ILE A 301 72.88 -83.31 61.66
N VAL A 302 72.95 -82.13 61.00
CA VAL A 302 74.22 -81.51 60.60
C VAL A 302 74.99 -80.99 61.82
N PHE A 303 74.26 -80.45 62.80
CA PHE A 303 74.84 -79.97 64.05
C PHE A 303 75.37 -81.12 64.92
N GLY A 304 74.59 -82.20 64.99
CA GLY A 304 74.93 -83.40 65.74
C GLY A 304 76.08 -84.19 65.13
N SER A 305 76.24 -84.21 63.80
CA SER A 305 77.34 -84.94 63.15
C SER A 305 78.71 -84.35 63.47
N TRP A 306 78.83 -83.02 63.59
CA TRP A 306 80.10 -82.37 63.99
C TRP A 306 80.46 -82.64 65.45
N ILE A 307 79.48 -82.59 66.36
CA ILE A 307 79.69 -82.93 67.78
C ILE A 307 80.09 -84.40 67.91
N LEU A 308 79.37 -85.31 67.23
CA LEU A 308 79.66 -86.73 67.26
C LEU A 308 81.06 -87.03 66.69
N GLY A 309 81.45 -86.37 65.60
CA GLY A 309 82.79 -86.49 65.02
C GLY A 309 83.91 -86.06 65.99
N ALA A 310 83.70 -84.96 66.74
CA ALA A 310 84.64 -84.52 67.76
C ALA A 310 84.75 -85.53 68.93
N ILE A 311 83.62 -86.09 69.39
CA ILE A 311 83.59 -87.12 70.44
C ILE A 311 84.35 -88.37 70.00
N ILE A 312 84.14 -88.84 68.77
CA ILE A 312 84.84 -90.01 68.22
C ILE A 312 86.36 -89.75 68.16
N CYS A 313 86.79 -88.57 67.71
CA CYS A 313 88.20 -88.21 67.67
C CYS A 313 88.85 -88.16 69.07
N LEU A 314 88.15 -87.62 70.07
CA LEU A 314 88.62 -87.63 71.46
C LEU A 314 88.76 -89.06 72.01
N LEU A 315 87.77 -89.92 71.77
CA LEU A 315 87.82 -91.32 72.17
C LEU A 315 88.97 -92.08 71.49
N LEU A 316 89.21 -91.83 70.20
CA LEU A 316 90.37 -92.37 69.48
C LEU A 316 91.69 -91.89 70.09
N THR A 317 91.79 -90.62 70.48
CA THR A 317 92.99 -90.07 71.12
C THR A 317 93.26 -90.76 72.45
N ILE A 318 92.22 -90.94 73.28
CA ILE A 318 92.32 -91.63 74.57
C ILE A 318 92.68 -93.11 74.37
N GLY A 319 92.03 -93.79 73.41
CA GLY A 319 92.29 -95.19 73.10
C GLY A 319 93.71 -95.43 72.60
N LEU A 320 94.20 -94.59 71.69
CA LEU A 320 95.61 -94.62 71.25
C LEU A 320 96.56 -94.36 72.42
N GLY A 321 96.24 -93.40 73.30
CA GLY A 321 97.04 -93.14 74.50
C GLY A 321 97.19 -94.35 75.42
N ILE A 322 96.10 -95.05 75.70
CA ILE A 322 96.11 -96.28 76.52
C ILE A 322 96.91 -97.40 75.82
N TRP A 323 96.72 -97.57 74.51
CA TRP A 323 97.42 -98.58 73.73
C TRP A 323 98.95 -98.38 73.71
N ILE A 324 99.39 -97.12 73.69
CA ILE A 324 100.81 -96.75 73.77
C ILE A 324 101.39 -97.10 75.14
N LEU A 325 100.63 -96.89 76.22
CA LEU A 325 101.12 -97.07 77.58
C LEU A 325 101.24 -98.56 77.99
N GLN A 326 100.36 -99.42 77.52
CA GLN A 326 100.38 -100.86 77.86
C GLN A 326 101.49 -101.63 77.13
N ASN A 327 101.83 -101.22 75.92
CA ASN A 327 102.85 -101.88 75.10
C ASN A 327 104.06 -100.97 75.00
N VAL A 328 104.89 -100.91 76.06
CA VAL A 328 106.20 -100.24 76.00
C VAL A 328 107.20 -101.21 75.35
N PRO A 329 107.54 -101.07 74.05
CA PRO A 329 108.61 -101.88 73.46
C PRO A 329 109.96 -101.43 74.03
N ASN A 330 110.93 -102.34 74.11
CA ASN A 330 112.31 -102.01 74.48
C ASN A 330 113.02 -101.09 73.47
N ASP A 331 112.38 -100.79 72.33
CA ASP A 331 112.91 -99.94 71.27
C ASP A 331 112.32 -98.52 71.33
N LEU A 332 113.15 -97.55 71.69
CA LEU A 332 112.79 -96.13 71.83
C LEU A 332 112.22 -95.55 70.53
N VAL A 333 112.68 -96.01 69.36
CA VAL A 333 112.23 -95.49 68.07
C VAL A 333 110.74 -95.81 67.85
N ILE A 334 110.31 -97.02 68.24
CA ILE A 334 108.92 -97.46 68.09
C ILE A 334 107.99 -96.69 69.04
N LEU A 335 108.46 -96.35 70.25
CA LEU A 335 107.68 -95.58 71.22
C LEU A 335 107.44 -94.14 70.73
N PHE A 336 108.47 -93.47 70.20
CA PHE A 336 108.31 -92.12 69.62
C PHE A 336 107.43 -92.12 68.38
N ALA A 337 107.55 -93.11 67.49
CA ALA A 337 106.69 -93.24 66.32
C ALA A 337 105.21 -93.35 66.72
N ARG A 338 104.90 -94.04 67.83
CA ARG A 338 103.53 -94.14 68.33
C ARG A 338 103.02 -92.86 68.99
N ILE A 339 103.86 -92.14 69.76
CA ILE A 339 103.47 -90.84 70.35
C ILE A 339 103.16 -89.80 69.24
N SER A 340 103.90 -89.86 68.13
CA SER A 340 103.66 -88.99 66.97
C SER A 340 102.29 -89.18 66.29
N LEU A 341 101.53 -90.24 66.61
CA LEU A 341 100.18 -90.47 66.06
C LEU A 341 99.07 -89.74 66.84
N LEU A 342 99.30 -89.29 68.08
CA LEU A 342 98.30 -88.60 68.90
C LEU A 342 97.84 -87.22 68.36
N PRO A 343 98.67 -86.41 67.68
CA PRO A 343 98.23 -85.12 67.14
C PRO A 343 97.14 -85.22 66.06
N LEU A 344 97.07 -86.31 65.30
CA LEU A 344 96.12 -86.47 64.19
C LEU A 344 94.65 -86.40 64.65
N PRO A 345 94.20 -87.21 65.63
CA PRO A 345 92.82 -87.10 66.13
C PRO A 345 92.56 -85.79 66.89
N ILE A 346 93.56 -85.15 67.49
CA ILE A 346 93.42 -83.82 68.11
C ILE A 346 93.09 -82.76 67.05
N ILE A 347 93.79 -82.74 65.93
CA ILE A 347 93.50 -81.83 64.80
C ILE A 347 92.11 -82.12 64.24
N GLY A 348 91.71 -83.39 64.15
CA GLY A 348 90.36 -83.78 63.75
C GLY A 348 89.28 -83.19 64.66
N ALA A 349 89.48 -83.26 65.99
CA ALA A 349 88.56 -82.67 66.96
C ALA A 349 88.50 -81.13 66.82
N ILE A 350 89.64 -80.45 66.64
CA ILE A 350 89.70 -78.99 66.42
C ILE A 350 88.97 -78.58 65.13
N PHE A 351 89.13 -79.36 64.06
CA PHE A 351 88.42 -79.11 62.80
C PHE A 351 86.91 -79.20 62.98
N CYS A 352 86.42 -80.24 63.66
CA CYS A 352 85.00 -80.40 63.97
C CYS A 352 84.47 -79.23 64.82
N ALA A 353 85.22 -78.76 65.82
CA ALA A 353 84.83 -77.62 66.64
C ALA A 353 84.78 -76.30 65.83
N ASN A 354 85.72 -76.09 64.91
CA ASN A 354 85.72 -74.92 64.03
C ASN A 354 84.56 -74.93 63.04
N GLN A 355 84.22 -76.10 62.46
CA GLN A 355 83.06 -76.22 61.56
C GLN A 355 81.74 -76.04 62.31
N TYR A 356 81.63 -76.57 63.52
CA TYR A 356 80.49 -76.33 64.40
C TYR A 356 80.28 -74.83 64.66
N THR A 357 81.35 -74.11 64.98
CA THR A 357 81.30 -72.66 65.25
C THR A 357 80.88 -71.88 64.01
N LYS A 358 81.41 -72.24 62.82
CA LYS A 358 80.97 -71.63 61.56
C LYS A 358 79.49 -71.87 61.29
N GLN A 359 79.00 -73.09 61.48
CA GLN A 359 77.59 -73.42 61.27
C GLN A 359 76.68 -72.64 62.22
N LYS A 360 77.08 -72.51 63.50
CA LYS A 360 76.33 -71.72 64.50
C LYS A 360 76.23 -70.25 64.10
N ASN A 361 77.34 -69.64 63.67
CA ASN A 361 77.36 -68.24 63.23
C ASN A 361 76.44 -68.00 62.03
N ILE A 362 76.42 -68.93 61.06
CA ILE A 362 75.52 -68.86 59.91
C ILE A 362 74.04 -68.93 60.35
N ILE A 363 73.71 -69.82 61.29
CA ILE A 363 72.35 -69.94 61.84
C ILE A 363 71.92 -68.64 62.54
N GLU A 364 72.77 -68.08 63.39
CA GLU A 364 72.50 -66.82 64.09
C GLU A 364 72.33 -65.64 63.12
N ASP A 365 73.08 -65.63 62.01
CA ASP A 365 72.95 -64.59 60.99
C ASP A 365 71.62 -64.70 60.21
N TYR A 366 71.23 -65.91 59.80
CA TYR A 366 69.94 -66.11 59.15
C TYR A 366 68.77 -65.83 60.09
N ALA A 367 68.88 -66.18 61.37
CA ALA A 367 67.87 -65.84 62.38
C ALA A 367 67.72 -64.31 62.51
N TYR A 368 68.84 -63.59 62.61
CA TYR A 368 68.86 -62.13 62.68
C TYR A 368 68.23 -61.50 61.44
N LYS A 369 68.63 -61.93 60.24
CA LYS A 369 68.08 -61.42 58.96
C LYS A 369 66.60 -61.73 58.79
N MET A 370 66.14 -62.90 59.21
CA MET A 370 64.72 -63.25 59.22
C MET A 370 63.92 -62.30 60.10
N VAL A 371 64.37 -62.07 61.35
CA VAL A 371 63.69 -61.17 62.29
C VAL A 371 63.70 -59.74 61.75
N LEU A 372 64.84 -59.28 61.23
CA LEU A 372 64.96 -57.95 60.63
C LEU A 372 63.98 -57.80 59.45
N ALA A 373 63.94 -58.75 58.52
CA ALA A 373 63.01 -58.74 57.40
C ALA A 373 61.53 -58.75 57.81
N LYS A 374 61.15 -59.53 58.84
CA LYS A 374 59.77 -59.50 59.40
C LYS A 374 59.45 -58.15 60.02
N SER A 375 60.42 -57.52 60.67
CA SER A 375 60.24 -56.25 61.38
C SER A 375 60.24 -55.01 60.47
N ILE A 376 60.86 -55.08 59.28
CA ILE A 376 60.91 -53.96 58.32
C ILE A 376 59.52 -53.41 58.06
N VAL A 377 58.51 -54.26 57.85
CA VAL A 377 57.14 -53.80 57.58
C VAL A 377 56.55 -53.06 58.78
N GLY A 378 56.59 -53.67 59.98
CA GLY A 378 56.00 -53.11 61.19
C GLY A 378 56.61 -51.75 61.57
N PHE A 379 57.93 -51.59 61.43
CA PHE A 379 58.60 -50.32 61.70
C PHE A 379 58.43 -49.32 60.55
N SER A 380 58.43 -49.77 59.29
CA SER A 380 58.18 -48.89 58.14
C SER A 380 56.82 -48.20 58.23
N GLU A 381 55.78 -48.89 58.72
CA GLU A 381 54.46 -48.30 58.93
C GLU A 381 54.44 -47.26 60.06
N GLN A 382 55.11 -47.52 61.17
CA GLN A 382 55.20 -46.57 62.29
C GLN A 382 55.98 -45.32 61.90
N LEU A 383 57.10 -45.47 61.18
CA LEU A 383 57.93 -44.36 60.72
C LEU A 383 57.22 -43.51 59.66
N LYS A 384 56.41 -44.11 58.77
CA LYS A 384 55.63 -43.37 57.76
C LYS A 384 54.43 -42.63 58.37
N LYS A 385 53.85 -43.14 59.47
CA LYS A 385 52.74 -42.47 60.18
C LYS A 385 53.19 -41.31 61.07
N ASN A 386 54.41 -41.38 61.62
CA ASN A 386 54.91 -40.42 62.62
C ASN A 386 56.07 -39.53 62.13
N GLY A 387 56.50 -39.66 60.87
CA GLY A 387 57.66 -38.95 60.32
C GLY A 387 57.41 -37.48 59.94
N THR A 388 58.45 -36.66 60.08
CA THR A 388 58.52 -35.27 59.56
C THR A 388 58.52 -35.23 58.03
N GLU A 389 58.09 -34.12 57.42
CA GLU A 389 57.75 -33.96 55.98
C GLU A 389 58.73 -34.58 54.97
N ASN A 390 60.03 -34.69 55.28
CA ASN A 390 61.03 -35.27 54.38
C ASN A 390 61.21 -36.80 54.46
N ASN A 391 60.54 -37.50 55.39
CA ASN A 391 60.68 -38.95 55.58
C ASN A 391 62.14 -39.45 55.70
N GLU A 392 63.06 -38.61 56.16
CA GLU A 392 64.50 -38.93 56.24
C GLU A 392 64.78 -40.11 57.16
N GLU A 393 64.08 -40.20 58.29
CA GLU A 393 64.20 -41.32 59.25
C GLU A 393 63.72 -42.64 58.66
N TYR A 394 62.62 -42.63 57.91
CA TYR A 394 62.11 -43.80 57.18
C TYR A 394 63.11 -44.27 56.13
N ILE A 395 63.67 -43.34 55.33
CA ILE A 395 64.66 -43.65 54.30
C ILE A 395 65.94 -44.20 54.93
N HIS A 396 66.41 -43.59 56.03
CA HIS A 396 67.59 -44.04 56.74
C HIS A 396 67.40 -45.44 57.35
N TYR A 397 66.23 -45.71 57.95
CA TYR A 397 65.91 -47.02 58.50
C TYR A 397 65.89 -48.11 57.43
N ILE A 398 65.17 -47.89 56.32
CA ILE A 398 65.08 -48.86 55.22
C ILE A 398 66.46 -49.11 54.59
N LYS A 399 67.26 -48.06 54.36
CA LYS A 399 68.61 -48.18 53.81
C LYS A 399 69.51 -48.99 54.74
N THR A 400 69.49 -48.70 56.04
CA THR A 400 70.29 -49.42 57.04
C THR A 400 69.86 -50.89 57.17
N ALA A 401 68.56 -51.16 57.13
CA ALA A 401 68.03 -52.52 57.16
C ALA A 401 68.42 -53.33 55.92
N LEU A 402 68.35 -52.74 54.73
CA LEU A 402 68.83 -53.35 53.49
C LEU A 402 70.34 -53.60 53.51
N GLU A 403 71.14 -52.62 53.96
CA GLU A 403 72.59 -52.77 54.10
C GLU A 403 72.95 -53.92 55.06
N GLU A 404 72.23 -54.12 56.17
CA GLU A 404 72.44 -55.26 57.07
C GLU A 404 72.02 -56.60 56.46
N ILE A 405 70.93 -56.65 55.69
CA ILE A 405 70.51 -57.88 54.99
C ILE A 405 71.57 -58.35 53.99
N HIS A 406 72.26 -57.41 53.31
CA HIS A 406 73.25 -57.73 52.28
C HIS A 406 74.65 -58.07 52.80
N LYS A 407 74.91 -58.06 54.11
CA LYS A 407 76.23 -58.41 54.68
C LYS A 407 76.50 -59.92 54.70
N ASP A 408 77.77 -60.31 54.60
CA ASP A 408 78.22 -61.72 54.57
C ASP A 408 77.94 -62.46 55.90
N PRO A 409 77.29 -63.66 55.88
CA PRO A 409 77.00 -64.47 57.07
C PRO A 409 78.23 -64.92 57.86
N LEU A 410 79.41 -64.98 57.25
CA LEU A 410 80.64 -65.48 57.87
C LEU A 410 81.56 -64.37 58.41
N ARG A 411 81.06 -63.13 58.59
CA ARG A 411 81.89 -62.05 59.13
C ARG A 411 82.36 -62.36 60.56
N LYS A 412 83.58 -61.94 60.89
CA LYS A 412 83.98 -61.75 62.29
C LYS A 412 83.11 -60.66 62.88
N ARG A 413 82.14 -61.03 63.73
CA ARG A 413 81.45 -60.06 64.57
C ARG A 413 82.48 -59.54 65.55
N ASN A 414 82.99 -58.34 65.30
CA ASN A 414 83.81 -57.59 66.25
C ASN A 414 82.90 -57.19 67.43
N SER A 415 82.59 -58.13 68.32
CA SER A 415 81.98 -57.83 69.60
C SER A 415 83.08 -57.31 70.51
N SER A 416 83.12 -55.99 70.65
CA SER A 416 83.73 -55.34 71.80
C SER A 416 83.16 -55.96 73.08
N ASN A 417 84.05 -56.42 73.95
CA ASN A 417 83.81 -56.85 75.33
C ASN A 417 83.14 -58.21 75.58
N SER A 418 83.96 -59.27 75.60
CA SER A 418 83.99 -60.22 76.73
C SER A 418 85.20 -61.15 76.61
N LYS A 419 86.04 -61.13 77.65
CA LYS A 419 87.26 -61.93 77.82
C LYS A 419 86.87 -63.39 78.10
N GLU A 420 87.40 -64.34 77.32
CA GLU A 420 87.87 -65.67 77.74
C GLU A 420 88.45 -66.45 76.53
N PRO A 421 89.30 -67.46 76.75
CA PRO A 421 90.71 -67.41 76.36
C PRO A 421 91.00 -67.88 74.92
N LYS A 422 92.02 -67.25 74.34
CA LYS A 422 92.66 -67.64 73.09
C LYS A 422 93.22 -69.07 73.23
N ILE A 423 92.62 -70.02 72.53
CA ILE A 423 93.35 -71.21 72.09
C ILE A 423 93.97 -70.80 70.76
N GLU A 424 95.23 -70.36 70.82
CA GLU A 424 96.05 -70.21 69.61
C GLU A 424 96.09 -71.57 68.90
N PRO A 425 95.88 -71.62 67.57
CA PRO A 425 95.98 -72.86 66.84
C PRO A 425 97.42 -73.33 66.95
N THR A 426 97.65 -74.43 67.67
CA THR A 426 98.96 -75.04 67.87
C THR A 426 99.58 -75.25 66.50
N ASN A 427 100.62 -74.47 66.21
CA ASN A 427 101.30 -74.46 64.94
C ASN A 427 101.87 -75.87 64.67
N LEU A 428 101.43 -76.48 63.58
CA LEU A 428 101.94 -77.75 63.04
C LEU A 428 103.47 -77.75 62.87
N THR A 429 104.09 -76.56 62.77
CA THR A 429 105.54 -76.39 62.73
C THR A 429 106.25 -76.75 64.04
N GLN A 430 105.62 -76.59 65.21
CA GLN A 430 106.21 -76.98 66.50
C GLN A 430 106.23 -78.50 66.71
N ILE A 431 105.32 -79.23 66.05
CA ILE A 431 105.34 -80.70 66.02
C ILE A 431 106.42 -81.18 65.04
N GLY A 432 106.59 -80.50 63.90
CA GLY A 432 107.72 -80.73 62.99
C GLY A 432 109.08 -80.57 63.65
N GLU A 433 109.27 -79.51 64.45
CA GLU A 433 110.51 -79.28 65.21
C GLU A 433 110.76 -80.31 66.32
N LEU A 434 109.70 -80.85 66.95
CA LEU A 434 109.80 -81.93 67.93
C LEU A 434 110.20 -83.26 67.27
N VAL A 435 109.63 -83.59 66.11
CA VAL A 435 110.00 -84.77 65.32
C VAL A 435 111.44 -84.64 64.79
N GLU A 436 111.86 -83.43 64.40
CA GLU A 436 113.23 -83.17 63.93
C GLU A 436 114.27 -83.24 65.06
N LYS A 437 113.92 -82.77 66.28
CA LYS A 437 114.78 -82.95 67.48
C LYS A 437 114.90 -84.41 67.91
N ILE A 438 113.82 -85.19 67.81
CA ILE A 438 113.84 -86.63 68.10
C ILE A 438 114.67 -87.38 67.03
N SER A 439 114.57 -87.00 65.75
CA SER A 439 115.39 -87.53 64.66
C SER A 439 116.90 -87.26 64.86
N LYS A 440 117.28 -86.08 65.36
CA LYS A 440 118.67 -85.73 65.65
C LYS A 440 119.25 -86.49 66.85
N LEU A 441 118.43 -86.87 67.83
CA LEU A 441 118.84 -87.70 68.97
C LEU A 441 119.05 -89.19 68.60
N ILE A 442 118.47 -89.66 67.50
CA ILE A 442 118.61 -91.04 67.00
C ILE A 442 119.90 -91.24 66.16
N LYS A 443 120.62 -90.17 65.78
CA LYS A 443 121.87 -90.24 64.98
C LYS A 443 123.16 -90.11 65.79
N ALA A 444 123.09 -90.08 67.12
CA ALA A 444 124.24 -90.00 68.01
C ALA A 444 124.23 -91.14 69.05
N GLU A 445 124.09 -92.39 68.57
CA GLU A 445 124.66 -93.62 69.15
C GLU A 445 124.60 -94.76 68.12
#